data_AF-A0A6C0DKZ9-F1
#
_entry.id   AF-A0A6C0DKZ9-F1
#
_cell.length_a   1.000
_cell.length_b   1.000
_cell.length_c   1.000
_cell.angle_alpha   90.00
_cell.angle_beta   90.00
_cell.angle_gamma   90.00
#
_symmetry.space_group_name_H-M   'P 1'
#
loop_
_entity.id
_entity.type
_entity.pdbx_description
1 polymer ?
#
loop_
_entity_poly.entity_id
_entity_poly.type
_entity_poly.pdbx_seq_one_letter_code
_entity_poly.pdbx_strand_id
1 'polypeptide(L)'
;MSKTRKNRKPSLDKIKKVYSNEDYNSNDGMLTTVWGPGMWHYLHTMSFNYPAKPSCEDKKHYYDFVLSLRHVLPCGKCRKNLVKNFKKLPLKMKHMESRETFSKYIYRLHELINKMLGKNSGLTYKMVRERYEHFRSRCTKSYKEFNKELNKTAKNGEQTKVTEEKGCTEPLYGEKSKCVLQIVPQNTKCDTFQMDSKCVKKHLHDILDE
;
A
#
# COMPACT_ATOMS: atom_id res chain seq x y z
N MET A 1 18.09 0.21 34.68
CA MET A 1 18.74 0.73 33.45
C MET A 1 18.82 -0.39 32.41
N SER A 2 17.91 -0.40 31.43
CA SER A 2 17.89 -1.40 30.36
C SER A 2 19.02 -1.12 29.37
N LYS A 3 20.00 -2.04 29.28
CA LYS A 3 21.12 -1.94 28.33
C LYS A 3 20.58 -2.10 26.91
N THR A 4 20.46 -0.99 26.18
CA THR A 4 20.13 -0.99 24.75
C THR A 4 21.20 -1.79 24.01
N ARG A 5 20.86 -2.98 23.53
CA ARG A 5 21.72 -3.78 22.64
C ARG A 5 21.93 -2.97 21.36
N LYS A 6 23.08 -2.30 21.23
CA LYS A 6 23.51 -1.68 19.97
C LYS A 6 23.66 -2.81 18.94
N ASN A 7 22.74 -2.90 17.98
CA ASN A 7 22.90 -3.77 16.82
C ASN A 7 24.18 -3.34 16.08
N ARG A 8 25.26 -4.11 16.24
CA ARG A 8 26.51 -3.91 15.47
C ARG A 8 26.16 -4.13 14.00
N LYS A 9 26.40 -3.13 13.15
CA LYS A 9 26.27 -3.27 11.70
C LYS A 9 27.17 -4.42 11.24
N PRO A 10 26.71 -5.30 10.33
CA PRO A 10 27.55 -6.37 9.79
C PRO A 10 28.77 -5.75 9.08
N SER A 11 29.98 -6.26 9.36
CA SER A 11 31.20 -5.87 8.63
C SER A 11 31.18 -6.54 7.25
N LEU A 12 31.65 -5.81 6.23
CA LEU A 12 31.73 -6.30 4.85
C LEU A 12 32.60 -7.56 4.75
N ASP A 13 33.63 -7.68 5.59
CA ASP A 13 34.54 -8.83 5.65
C ASP A 13 33.84 -10.13 6.08
N LYS A 14 32.64 -10.04 6.65
CA LYS A 14 31.83 -11.19 7.07
C LYS A 14 30.81 -11.64 6.02
N ILE A 15 30.71 -10.96 4.89
CA ILE A 15 29.79 -11.33 3.81
C ILE A 15 30.45 -12.38 2.93
N LYS A 16 29.99 -13.63 3.03
CA LYS A 16 30.42 -14.71 2.12
C LYS A 16 29.91 -14.39 0.72
N LYS A 17 30.82 -14.07 -0.21
CA LYS A 17 30.48 -13.82 -1.62
C LYS A 17 29.96 -15.11 -2.25
N VAL A 18 28.71 -15.09 -2.70
CA VAL A 18 28.08 -16.21 -3.42
C VAL A 18 28.23 -16.04 -4.93
N TYR A 19 28.25 -14.78 -5.41
CA TYR A 19 28.27 -14.44 -6.83
C TYR A 19 29.63 -13.92 -7.29
N SER A 20 29.96 -14.20 -8.54
CA SER A 20 31.16 -13.76 -9.25
C SER A 20 30.98 -12.34 -9.84
N ASN A 21 32.07 -11.75 -10.34
CA ASN A 21 31.99 -10.48 -11.06
C ASN A 21 31.20 -10.61 -12.38
N GLU A 22 31.22 -11.77 -13.03
CA GLU A 22 30.43 -12.01 -14.25
C GLU A 22 28.93 -12.01 -13.91
N ASP A 23 28.54 -12.62 -12.80
CA ASP A 23 27.15 -12.62 -12.32
C ASP A 23 26.63 -11.20 -12.06
N TYR A 24 27.45 -10.35 -11.41
CA TYR A 24 27.09 -8.96 -11.12
C TYR A 24 26.95 -8.09 -12.38
N ASN A 25 27.64 -8.45 -13.47
CA ASN A 25 27.58 -7.74 -14.75
C ASN A 25 26.63 -8.41 -15.76
N SER A 26 25.90 -9.44 -15.33
CA SER A 26 24.90 -10.09 -16.17
C SER A 26 23.72 -9.15 -16.46
N ASN A 27 23.05 -9.39 -17.59
CA ASN A 27 21.83 -8.66 -17.98
C ASN A 27 20.54 -9.34 -17.46
N ASP A 28 20.67 -10.22 -16.47
CA ASP A 28 19.56 -10.99 -15.95
C ASP A 28 18.57 -10.12 -15.17
N GLY A 29 17.28 -10.45 -15.30
CA GLY A 29 16.23 -9.76 -14.57
C GLY A 29 16.13 -10.23 -13.12
N MET A 30 15.60 -9.37 -12.25
CA MET A 30 15.32 -9.75 -10.87
C MET A 30 14.05 -10.61 -10.78
N LEU A 31 14.04 -11.57 -9.84
CA LEU A 31 12.89 -12.45 -9.60
C LEU A 31 11.60 -11.65 -9.38
N THR A 32 10.62 -11.85 -10.26
CA THR A 32 9.36 -11.08 -10.26
C THR A 32 8.53 -11.27 -8.99
N THR A 33 8.70 -12.40 -8.31
CA THR A 33 8.04 -12.72 -7.04
C THR A 33 8.58 -11.89 -5.87
N VAL A 34 9.81 -11.35 -5.97
CA VAL A 34 10.44 -10.53 -4.94
C VAL A 34 10.04 -9.06 -5.07
N TRP A 35 10.19 -8.48 -6.27
CA TRP A 35 9.97 -7.04 -6.47
C TRP A 35 8.54 -6.69 -6.93
N GLY A 36 7.84 -7.62 -7.59
CA GLY A 36 6.52 -7.38 -8.19
C GLY A 36 5.47 -6.94 -7.16
N PRO A 37 5.29 -7.66 -6.04
CA PRO A 37 4.41 -7.24 -4.95
C PRO A 37 4.71 -5.83 -4.43
N GLY A 38 5.99 -5.49 -4.22
CA GLY A 38 6.40 -4.17 -3.75
C GLY A 38 6.06 -3.07 -4.74
N MET A 39 6.29 -3.30 -6.04
CA MET A 39 5.92 -2.36 -7.10
C MET A 39 4.41 -2.14 -7.15
N TRP A 40 3.60 -3.21 -7.09
CA TRP A 40 2.14 -3.06 -7.06
C TRP A 40 1.66 -2.35 -5.80
N HIS A 41 2.25 -2.64 -4.65
CA HIS A 41 1.94 -1.93 -3.41
C HIS A 41 2.18 -0.42 -3.54
N TYR A 42 3.32 -0.03 -4.12
CA TYR A 42 3.61 1.37 -4.40
C TYR A 42 2.63 1.98 -5.41
N LEU A 43 2.36 1.32 -6.54
CA LEU A 43 1.46 1.84 -7.57
C LEU A 43 0.04 2.08 -7.04
N HIS A 44 -0.50 1.15 -6.25
CA HIS A 44 -1.79 1.34 -5.59
C HIS A 44 -1.73 2.51 -4.61
N THR A 45 -0.73 2.56 -3.73
CA THR A 45 -0.55 3.66 -2.75
C THR A 45 -0.46 5.02 -3.43
N MET A 46 0.39 5.13 -4.45
CA MET A 46 0.57 6.33 -5.28
C MET A 46 -0.76 6.75 -5.92
N SER A 47 -1.53 5.79 -6.45
CA SER A 47 -2.80 6.09 -7.10
C SER A 47 -3.90 6.54 -6.14
N PHE A 48 -3.97 5.97 -4.93
CA PHE A 48 -4.90 6.42 -3.88
C PHE A 48 -4.43 7.72 -3.20
N ASN A 49 -3.18 8.12 -3.37
CA ASN A 49 -2.68 9.42 -2.94
C ASN A 49 -2.76 10.52 -4.01
N TYR A 50 -3.02 10.16 -5.28
CA TYR A 50 -3.18 11.13 -6.38
C TYR A 50 -4.21 12.22 -6.00
N PRO A 51 -4.03 13.50 -6.39
CA PRO A 51 -4.94 14.57 -5.97
C PRO A 51 -6.39 14.31 -6.41
N ALA A 52 -7.35 14.73 -5.56
CA ALA A 52 -8.76 14.66 -5.93
C ALA A 52 -9.09 15.61 -7.11
N LYS A 53 -8.43 16.76 -7.15
CA LYS A 53 -8.47 17.76 -8.22
C LYS A 53 -7.03 18.05 -8.70
N PRO A 54 -6.47 17.22 -9.59
CA PRO A 54 -5.08 17.33 -10.02
C PRO A 54 -4.86 18.49 -11.00
N SER A 55 -3.72 19.15 -10.88
CA SER A 55 -3.23 20.15 -11.85
C SER A 55 -2.82 19.48 -13.17
N CYS A 56 -2.54 20.29 -14.19
CA CYS A 56 -1.99 19.78 -15.46
C CYS A 56 -0.61 19.11 -15.27
N GLU A 57 0.22 19.65 -14.37
CA GLU A 57 1.53 19.10 -14.04
C GLU A 57 1.40 17.77 -13.31
N ASP A 58 0.51 17.67 -12.32
CA ASP A 58 0.22 16.40 -11.63
C ASP A 58 -0.17 15.31 -12.63
N LYS A 59 -1.11 15.63 -13.55
CA LYS A 59 -1.55 14.70 -14.59
C LYS A 59 -0.36 14.22 -15.42
N LYS A 60 0.51 15.14 -15.85
CA LYS A 60 1.68 14.82 -16.68
C LYS A 60 2.68 13.94 -15.93
N HIS A 61 3.04 14.29 -14.69
CA HIS A 61 4.03 13.54 -13.92
C HIS A 61 3.59 12.09 -13.67
N TYR A 62 2.34 11.88 -13.26
CA TYR A 62 1.83 10.53 -12.99
C TYR A 62 1.62 9.72 -14.28
N TYR A 63 1.19 10.38 -15.37
CA TYR A 63 1.06 9.75 -16.68
C TYR A 63 2.42 9.27 -17.21
N ASP A 64 3.42 10.16 -17.21
CA ASP A 64 4.77 9.89 -17.67
C ASP A 64 5.42 8.78 -16.82
N PHE A 65 5.22 8.80 -15.49
CA PHE A 65 5.69 7.76 -14.59
C PHE A 65 5.14 6.37 -14.96
N VAL A 66 3.82 6.23 -15.11
CA VAL A 66 3.20 4.94 -15.44
C VAL A 66 3.67 4.42 -16.79
N LEU A 67 3.76 5.28 -17.81
CA LEU A 67 4.26 4.87 -19.12
C LEU A 67 5.74 4.48 -19.07
N SER A 68 6.55 5.14 -18.25
CA SER A 68 7.98 4.88 -18.12
C SER A 68 8.29 3.49 -17.57
N LEU A 69 7.36 2.85 -16.85
CA LEU A 69 7.50 1.46 -16.40
C LEU A 69 7.87 0.50 -17.54
N ARG A 70 7.41 0.75 -18.77
CA ARG A 70 7.78 -0.09 -19.94
C ARG A 70 9.29 -0.12 -20.23
N HIS A 71 10.05 0.83 -19.69
CA HIS A 71 11.49 0.93 -19.88
C HIS A 71 12.28 0.40 -18.68
N VAL A 72 11.76 0.52 -17.46
CA VAL A 72 12.56 0.34 -16.24
C VAL A 72 12.21 -0.89 -15.39
N LEU A 73 11.13 -1.63 -15.69
CA LEU A 73 10.84 -2.85 -14.93
C LEU A 73 12.03 -3.82 -15.01
N PRO A 74 12.48 -4.45 -13.92
CA PRO A 74 13.68 -5.30 -13.87
C PRO A 74 13.41 -6.71 -14.43
N CYS A 75 12.74 -6.77 -15.58
CA CYS A 75 12.34 -7.99 -16.29
C CYS A 75 12.03 -7.63 -17.75
N GLY A 76 12.88 -8.08 -18.69
CA GLY A 76 12.73 -7.74 -20.12
C GLY A 76 11.41 -8.20 -20.74
N LYS A 77 10.95 -9.41 -20.40
CA LYS A 77 9.65 -9.94 -20.85
C LYS A 77 8.48 -9.12 -20.29
N CYS A 78 8.58 -8.69 -19.03
CA CYS A 78 7.58 -7.87 -18.37
C CYS A 78 7.44 -6.49 -19.06
N ARG A 79 8.56 -5.86 -19.42
CA ARG A 79 8.59 -4.62 -20.23
C ARG A 79 7.87 -4.78 -21.56
N LYS A 80 8.21 -5.81 -22.34
CA LYS A 80 7.57 -6.12 -23.62
C LYS A 80 6.06 -6.38 -23.47
N ASN A 81 5.66 -7.13 -22.44
CA ASN A 81 4.26 -7.40 -22.17
C ASN A 81 3.50 -6.14 -21.72
N LEU A 82 4.11 -5.27 -20.92
CA LEU A 82 3.48 -4.02 -20.50
C LEU A 82 3.15 -3.11 -21.68
N VAL A 83 4.01 -3.04 -22.71
CA VAL A 83 3.69 -2.33 -23.96
C VAL A 83 2.42 -2.89 -24.61
N LYS A 84 2.28 -4.23 -24.67
CA LYS A 84 1.06 -4.88 -25.20
C LYS A 84 -0.16 -4.61 -24.32
N ASN A 85 0.02 -4.58 -23.00
CA ASN A 85 -1.05 -4.27 -22.05
C ASN A 85 -1.53 -2.83 -22.20
N PHE A 86 -0.63 -1.86 -22.41
CA PHE A 86 -1.01 -0.48 -22.71
C PHE A 86 -1.72 -0.34 -24.05
N LYS A 87 -1.47 -1.20 -25.04
CA LYS A 87 -2.29 -1.23 -26.26
C LYS A 87 -3.72 -1.72 -25.98
N LYS A 88 -3.88 -2.73 -25.11
CA LYS A 88 -5.19 -3.28 -24.71
C LYS A 88 -5.96 -2.37 -23.74
N LEU A 89 -5.25 -1.68 -22.86
CA LEU A 89 -5.78 -0.74 -21.86
C LEU A 89 -5.00 0.58 -21.92
N PRO A 90 -5.23 1.43 -22.93
CA PRO A 90 -4.49 2.68 -23.10
C PRO A 90 -4.70 3.63 -21.93
N LEU A 91 -3.61 4.15 -21.36
CA LEU A 91 -3.69 5.28 -20.43
C LEU A 91 -4.00 6.55 -21.24
N LYS A 92 -5.05 7.26 -20.84
CA LYS A 92 -5.57 8.45 -21.52
C LYS A 92 -5.80 9.54 -20.48
N MET A 93 -5.89 10.80 -20.89
CA MET A 93 -6.09 11.92 -19.97
C MET A 93 -7.38 11.82 -19.15
N LYS A 94 -8.42 11.14 -19.66
CA LYS A 94 -9.63 10.83 -18.88
C LYS A 94 -9.39 9.96 -17.63
N HIS A 95 -8.30 9.19 -17.62
CA HIS A 95 -7.90 8.41 -16.44
C HIS A 95 -7.12 9.25 -15.43
N MET A 96 -6.76 10.49 -15.77
CA MET A 96 -5.97 11.40 -14.93
C MET A 96 -6.85 12.52 -14.34
N GLU A 97 -8.17 12.49 -14.55
CA GLU A 97 -9.10 13.55 -14.16
C GLU A 97 -9.21 13.72 -12.64
N SER A 98 -9.11 12.63 -11.89
CA SER A 98 -9.20 12.59 -10.45
C SER A 98 -8.51 11.36 -9.86
N ARG A 99 -8.25 11.38 -8.55
CA ARG A 99 -7.86 10.22 -7.75
C ARG A 99 -8.60 8.95 -8.15
N GLU A 100 -9.93 9.02 -8.25
CA GLU A 100 -10.76 7.86 -8.53
C GLU A 100 -10.54 7.30 -9.94
N THR A 101 -10.47 8.17 -10.95
CA THR A 101 -10.23 7.73 -12.33
C THR A 101 -8.86 7.07 -12.49
N PHE A 102 -7.85 7.59 -11.78
CA PHE A 102 -6.48 7.10 -11.86
C PHE A 102 -6.29 5.80 -11.08
N SER A 103 -6.77 5.72 -9.84
CA SER A 103 -6.71 4.49 -9.05
C SER A 103 -7.51 3.35 -9.70
N LYS A 104 -8.66 3.64 -10.31
CA LYS A 104 -9.40 2.65 -11.11
C LYS A 104 -8.58 2.15 -12.30
N TYR A 105 -7.82 3.02 -12.97
CA TYR A 105 -6.94 2.59 -14.06
C TYR A 105 -5.84 1.64 -13.57
N ILE A 106 -5.15 1.99 -12.48
CA ILE A 106 -4.10 1.15 -11.90
C ILE A 106 -4.66 -0.21 -11.45
N TYR A 107 -5.83 -0.23 -10.81
CA TYR A 107 -6.56 -1.46 -10.50
C TYR A 107 -6.84 -2.31 -11.75
N ARG A 108 -7.42 -1.71 -12.81
CA ARG A 108 -7.73 -2.43 -14.06
C ARG A 108 -6.47 -2.97 -14.74
N LEU A 109 -5.36 -2.23 -14.69
CA LEU A 109 -4.08 -2.67 -15.22
C LEU A 109 -3.54 -3.88 -14.44
N HIS A 110 -3.66 -3.85 -13.11
CA HIS A 110 -3.26 -4.97 -12.26
C HIS A 110 -4.09 -6.23 -12.57
N GLU A 111 -5.41 -6.08 -12.69
CA GLU A 111 -6.30 -7.21 -13.01
C GLU A 111 -6.10 -7.74 -14.44
N LEU A 112 -5.80 -6.87 -15.41
CA LEU A 112 -5.42 -7.28 -16.76
C LEU A 112 -4.15 -8.16 -16.74
N ILE A 113 -3.16 -7.78 -15.94
CA ILE A 113 -1.92 -8.54 -15.79
C ILE A 113 -2.16 -9.84 -15.01
N ASN A 114 -2.99 -9.83 -13.97
CA ASN A 114 -3.40 -11.05 -13.26
C ASN A 114 -4.06 -12.04 -14.21
N LYS A 115 -5.03 -11.60 -15.02
CA LYS A 115 -5.67 -12.43 -16.03
C LYS A 115 -4.66 -12.99 -17.05
N MET A 116 -3.73 -12.18 -17.53
CA MET A 116 -2.66 -12.62 -18.44
C MET A 116 -1.78 -13.72 -17.83
N LEU A 117 -1.57 -13.69 -16.50
CA LEU A 117 -0.77 -14.67 -15.76
C LEU A 117 -1.60 -15.85 -15.22
N GLY A 118 -2.89 -15.96 -15.56
CA GLY A 118 -3.78 -17.00 -15.03
C GLY A 118 -4.09 -16.86 -13.55
N LYS A 119 -3.95 -15.65 -12.98
CA LYS A 119 -4.22 -15.33 -11.58
C LYS A 119 -5.57 -14.64 -11.44
N ASN A 120 -6.22 -14.86 -10.29
CA ASN A 120 -7.41 -14.14 -9.89
C ASN A 120 -7.19 -13.53 -8.50
N SER A 121 -7.40 -12.22 -8.36
CA SER A 121 -7.28 -11.54 -7.06
C SER A 121 -8.49 -11.83 -6.15
N GLY A 122 -9.67 -12.04 -6.74
CA GLY A 122 -10.95 -12.09 -6.01
C GLY A 122 -11.37 -10.77 -5.36
N LEU A 123 -10.67 -9.65 -5.63
CA LEU A 123 -10.90 -8.37 -4.99
C LEU A 123 -11.60 -7.40 -5.92
N THR A 124 -12.64 -6.72 -5.43
CA THR A 124 -13.24 -5.60 -6.15
C THR A 124 -12.42 -4.32 -5.97
N TYR A 125 -12.59 -3.34 -6.86
CA TYR A 125 -11.99 -2.01 -6.69
C TYR A 125 -12.33 -1.38 -5.33
N LYS A 126 -13.57 -1.56 -4.84
CA LYS A 126 -13.99 -1.05 -3.53
C LYS A 126 -13.16 -1.68 -2.41
N MET A 127 -12.99 -3.00 -2.41
CA MET A 127 -12.18 -3.71 -1.41
C MET A 127 -10.71 -3.24 -1.43
N VAL A 128 -10.14 -3.03 -2.63
CA VAL A 128 -8.77 -2.53 -2.76
C VAL A 128 -8.69 -1.09 -2.24
N ARG A 129 -9.66 -0.22 -2.58
CA ARG A 129 -9.72 1.15 -2.06
C ARG A 129 -9.75 1.15 -0.53
N GLU A 130 -10.73 0.48 0.08
CA GLU A 130 -10.86 0.46 1.55
C GLU A 130 -9.57 -0.02 2.23
N ARG A 131 -8.96 -1.10 1.70
CA ARG A 131 -7.69 -1.63 2.21
C ARG A 131 -6.57 -0.58 2.26
N TYR A 132 -6.43 0.23 1.22
CA TYR A 132 -5.37 1.25 1.16
C TYR A 132 -5.75 2.55 1.90
N GLU A 133 -7.04 2.86 2.04
CA GLU A 133 -7.52 4.04 2.79
C GLU A 133 -7.19 3.95 4.30
N HIS A 134 -7.06 2.74 4.86
CA HIS A 134 -6.59 2.56 6.24
C HIS A 134 -5.16 3.08 6.49
N PHE A 135 -4.35 3.26 5.43
CA PHE A 135 -3.00 3.83 5.53
C PHE A 135 -2.97 5.35 5.35
N ARG A 136 -4.10 5.99 5.10
CA ARG A 136 -4.15 7.45 4.95
C ARG A 136 -3.70 8.12 6.24
N SER A 137 -2.79 9.09 6.12
CA SER A 137 -2.26 9.86 7.24
C SER A 137 -3.32 10.79 7.82
N ARG A 138 -4.21 10.24 8.66
CA ARG A 138 -5.19 10.98 9.45
C ARG A 138 -4.72 11.06 10.90
N CYS A 139 -5.21 12.06 11.64
CA CYS A 139 -5.14 12.04 13.10
C CYS A 139 -6.00 10.88 13.60
N THR A 140 -5.37 9.78 14.01
CA THR A 140 -6.05 8.61 14.57
C THR A 140 -5.74 8.53 16.06
N LYS A 141 -6.78 8.32 16.89
CA LYS A 141 -6.60 8.01 18.31
C LYS A 141 -6.31 6.51 18.48
N SER A 142 -5.41 6.16 19.39
CA SER A 142 -5.15 4.77 19.75
C SER A 142 -6.32 4.17 20.54
N TYR A 143 -6.47 2.84 20.51
CA TYR A 143 -7.47 2.15 21.34
C TYR A 143 -7.25 2.41 22.85
N LYS A 144 -6.02 2.68 23.27
CA LYS A 144 -5.71 3.04 24.67
C LYS A 144 -6.26 4.41 25.05
N GLU A 145 -6.16 5.38 24.15
CA GLU A 145 -6.72 6.72 24.35
C GLU A 145 -8.24 6.66 24.39
N PHE A 146 -8.85 5.86 23.51
CA PHE A 146 -10.28 5.57 23.53
C PHE A 146 -10.75 4.99 24.88
N ASN A 147 -10.10 3.91 25.35
CA ASN A 147 -10.46 3.29 26.63
C ASN A 147 -10.26 4.25 27.82
N LYS A 148 -9.31 5.17 27.74
CA LYS A 148 -9.12 6.20 28.78
C LYS A 148 -10.26 7.23 28.78
N GLU A 149 -10.77 7.59 27.61
CA GLU A 149 -11.94 8.48 27.47
C GLU A 149 -13.20 7.80 28.03
N LEU A 150 -13.48 6.54 27.67
CA LEU A 150 -14.60 5.78 28.23
C LEU A 150 -14.54 5.66 29.76
N ASN A 151 -13.39 5.27 30.31
CA ASN A 151 -13.23 5.05 31.75
C ASN A 151 -13.29 6.33 32.59
N LYS A 152 -12.94 7.48 32.03
CA LYS A 152 -13.13 8.79 32.70
C LYS A 152 -14.60 9.15 32.82
N THR A 153 -15.37 8.86 31.77
CA THR A 153 -16.81 9.15 31.69
C THR A 153 -17.61 8.29 32.68
N ALA A 154 -17.25 7.00 32.82
CA ALA A 154 -17.87 6.09 33.78
C ALA A 154 -17.63 6.45 35.25
N LYS A 155 -16.52 7.15 35.58
CA LYS A 155 -16.18 7.54 36.95
C LYS A 155 -16.85 8.84 37.44
N ASN A 156 -17.35 9.66 36.52
CA ASN A 156 -17.90 10.98 36.85
C ASN A 156 -19.44 11.01 36.90
N GLY A 157 -20.13 9.89 36.68
CA GLY A 157 -21.60 9.81 36.79
C GLY A 157 -22.39 10.65 35.77
N GLU A 158 -21.72 11.43 34.92
CA GLU A 158 -22.34 12.14 33.82
C GLU A 158 -22.65 11.16 32.69
N GLN A 159 -23.95 10.86 32.53
CA GLN A 159 -24.49 10.46 31.23
C GLN A 159 -24.31 11.63 30.26
N THR A 160 -23.13 11.75 29.70
CA THR A 160 -22.95 12.58 28.52
C THR A 160 -23.59 11.83 27.37
N LYS A 161 -24.76 12.30 26.93
CA LYS A 161 -25.03 12.41 25.49
C LYS A 161 -23.70 12.77 24.87
N VAL A 162 -23.16 11.92 23.98
CA VAL A 162 -22.00 12.28 23.15
C VAL A 162 -22.37 13.62 22.52
N THR A 163 -21.92 14.71 23.13
CA THR A 163 -22.16 16.03 22.59
C THR A 163 -21.41 16.02 21.29
N GLU A 164 -22.16 16.12 20.19
CA GLU A 164 -21.65 16.42 18.87
C GLU A 164 -20.87 17.73 18.97
N GLU A 165 -19.64 17.67 19.48
CA GLU A 165 -18.70 18.74 19.22
C GLU A 165 -18.49 18.71 17.71
N LYS A 166 -19.06 19.71 17.03
CA LYS A 166 -18.96 19.93 15.59
C LYS A 166 -17.54 20.37 15.21
N GLY A 167 -16.53 19.63 15.65
CA GLY A 167 -15.15 19.76 15.24
C GLY A 167 -14.89 18.96 13.97
N CYS A 168 -15.29 19.52 12.81
CA CYS A 168 -14.93 19.27 11.41
C CYS A 168 -14.62 17.84 10.85
N THR A 169 -14.30 16.79 11.61
CA THR A 169 -14.14 15.40 11.13
C THR A 169 -14.31 14.40 12.27
N GLU A 170 -15.15 13.37 12.10
CA GLU A 170 -15.23 12.24 13.03
C GLU A 170 -13.86 11.55 13.22
N PRO A 171 -13.41 11.31 14.46
CA PRO A 171 -12.14 10.64 14.71
C PRO A 171 -12.22 9.15 14.37
N LEU A 172 -11.19 8.65 13.69
CA LEU A 172 -10.98 7.22 13.50
C LEU A 172 -10.10 6.66 14.62
N TYR A 173 -10.28 5.37 14.90
CA TYR A 173 -9.54 4.66 15.94
C TYR A 173 -8.75 3.49 15.33
N GLY A 174 -7.52 3.29 15.84
CA GLY A 174 -6.63 2.19 15.42
C GLY A 174 -5.14 2.54 15.49
N GLU A 175 -4.27 1.52 15.42
CA GLU A 175 -2.82 1.69 15.58
C GLU A 175 -2.15 2.26 14.32
N LYS A 176 -1.08 3.05 14.47
CA LYS A 176 -0.29 3.54 13.33
C LYS A 176 0.40 2.38 12.64
N SER A 177 0.18 2.24 11.34
CA SER A 177 0.71 1.13 10.55
C SER A 177 2.17 1.35 10.16
N LYS A 178 2.93 0.25 10.10
CA LYS A 178 4.29 0.21 9.52
C LYS A 178 4.35 -0.95 8.52
N CYS A 179 4.90 -0.71 7.34
CA CYS A 179 5.13 -1.75 6.33
C CYS A 179 6.35 -2.61 6.70
N VAL A 180 6.22 -3.93 6.60
CA VAL A 180 7.32 -4.89 6.72
C VAL A 180 7.37 -5.70 5.43
N LEU A 181 8.53 -5.73 4.77
CA LEU A 181 8.76 -6.55 3.60
C LEU A 181 9.33 -7.90 4.04
N GLN A 182 8.62 -8.98 3.72
CA GLN A 182 9.02 -10.34 4.08
C GLN A 182 9.29 -11.16 2.82
N ILE A 183 10.49 -11.75 2.73
CA ILE A 183 10.87 -12.69 1.67
C ILE A 183 10.81 -14.10 2.24
N VAL A 184 10.01 -14.96 1.61
CA VAL A 184 9.79 -16.35 2.01
C VAL A 184 10.03 -17.31 0.84
N PRO A 185 10.30 -18.60 1.08
CA PRO A 185 10.36 -19.61 0.02
C PRO A 185 9.09 -19.62 -0.83
N GLN A 186 9.22 -19.81 -2.15
CA GLN A 186 8.12 -19.70 -3.10
C GLN A 186 6.93 -20.65 -2.84
N ASN A 187 7.18 -21.78 -2.17
CA ASN A 187 6.16 -22.76 -1.79
C ASN A 187 5.43 -22.42 -0.47
N THR A 188 5.81 -21.33 0.20
CA THR A 188 5.15 -20.89 1.44
C THR A 188 3.73 -20.42 1.12
N LYS A 189 2.74 -21.05 1.74
CA LYS A 189 1.32 -20.68 1.58
C LYS A 189 1.01 -19.45 2.43
N CYS A 190 1.09 -18.27 1.83
CA CYS A 190 0.71 -17.03 2.49
C CYS A 190 0.19 -16.00 1.49
N ASP A 191 -0.62 -15.06 1.97
CA ASP A 191 -1.04 -13.92 1.16
C ASP A 191 0.13 -12.98 0.87
N THR A 192 0.13 -12.44 -0.34
CA THR A 192 1.13 -11.44 -0.77
C THR A 192 1.04 -10.13 0.02
N PHE A 193 -0.17 -9.80 0.47
CA PHE A 193 -0.44 -8.59 1.24
C PHE A 193 -1.13 -8.95 2.54
N GLN A 194 -0.46 -8.66 3.66
CA GLN A 194 -0.95 -8.96 5.01
C GLN A 194 -1.07 -7.64 5.78
N MET A 195 -2.21 -7.45 6.44
CA MET A 195 -2.47 -6.29 7.28
C MET A 195 -3.01 -6.77 8.62
N ASP A 196 -2.36 -6.36 9.71
CA ASP A 196 -2.81 -6.65 11.07
C ASP A 196 -4.18 -6.00 11.32
N SER A 197 -5.09 -6.69 11.99
CA SER A 197 -6.44 -6.18 12.28
C SER A 197 -6.42 -4.88 13.10
N LYS A 198 -5.39 -4.64 13.91
CA LYS A 198 -5.21 -3.39 14.67
C LYS A 198 -4.88 -2.19 13.77
N CYS A 199 -4.39 -2.44 12.56
CA CYS A 199 -4.15 -1.40 11.56
C CYS A 199 -5.43 -1.02 10.79
N VAL A 200 -6.49 -1.83 10.87
CA VAL A 200 -7.80 -1.49 10.32
C VAL A 200 -8.40 -0.38 11.16
N LYS A 201 -8.65 0.77 10.52
CA LYS A 201 -9.28 1.92 11.16
C LYS A 201 -10.79 1.71 11.24
N LYS A 202 -11.38 2.01 12.40
CA LYS A 202 -12.83 1.92 12.65
C LYS A 202 -13.39 3.27 13.10
N HIS A 203 -14.67 3.50 12.83
CA HIS A 203 -15.40 4.61 13.46
C HIS A 203 -15.76 4.24 14.91
N LEU A 204 -16.15 5.25 15.69
CA LEU A 204 -16.56 5.04 17.07
C LEU A 204 -17.77 4.10 17.21
N HIS A 205 -18.78 4.26 16.34
CA HIS A 205 -19.98 3.42 16.38
C HIS A 205 -19.64 1.93 16.16
N ASP A 206 -18.79 1.64 15.18
CA ASP A 206 -18.33 0.27 14.87
C ASP A 206 -17.58 -0.41 16.03
N ILE A 207 -17.03 0.36 16.99
CA ILE A 207 -16.30 -0.17 18.14
C ILE A 207 -17.25 -0.45 19.31
N LEU A 208 -18.32 0.33 19.45
CA LEU A 208 -19.27 0.20 20.54
C LEU A 208 -20.28 -0.95 20.31
N ASP A 209 -20.47 -1.36 19.06
CA ASP A 209 -21.35 -2.47 18.67
C ASP A 209 -20.65 -3.85 18.68
N GLU A 210 -19.34 -3.91 19.01
CA GLU A 210 -18.53 -5.14 19.18
C GLU A 210 -18.38 -5.56 20.66
#